data_AF-A0A1H9R529-F1
#
_entry.id   AF-A0A1H9R529-F1
#
_cell.length_a   1.000
_cell.length_b   1.000
_cell.length_c   1.000
_cell.angle_alpha   90.00
_cell.angle_beta   90.00
_cell.angle_gamma   90.00
#
_symmetry.space_group_name_H-M   'P 1'
#
loop_
_entity.id
_entity.type
_entity.pdbx_description
1 polymer ?
#
loop_
_entity_poly.entity_id
_entity_poly.type
_entity_poly.pdbx_seq_one_letter_code
_entity_poly.pdbx_strand_id
1 'polypeptide(L)'
;MAFALLSLALGLLVGSAVFLVMNLSEWLTRLIWESLGSRLSIPLFPLITCTLGGAVIGVWTYVSNDRVKSLEEVLGEFKRTGSYKTQGAIRPVVTFLLPLAFGGSIGFEAGLTGLITAGCCWVRDRIKRAGLSVARLHVDEVADASIAACVSAIFATPLAGIVAGVEDASKPNASDYTMRRGAKVALYTAAAFGAFGGILLFTRIFGSSSGLPRFDSIAVGDIRLLWVIPCIVAAYAMTLLHHASRRFFASAARRLGTGAVGTVAAPVAAGALMGAVATFLPYVLFPGEAQTTELMREWSGCPAIVLLATGFAKAAITPMCLSMGWMGGDFFPSIFSGVAAGYGLAALTGADPMLMVTVTTTAFLAGVTRKPLLTLAILILCFPANGLIWMGVAAVIGAAMPLPSFSSLDGAADAPSIASDEGV
;
A
#
# COMPACT_ATOMS: atom_id res chain seq x y z
N MET A 1 -22.39 12.48 -21.74
CA MET A 1 -23.17 11.45 -21.01
C MET A 1 -22.66 10.03 -21.31
N ALA A 2 -22.61 9.59 -22.58
CA ALA A 2 -22.10 8.25 -22.94
C ALA A 2 -20.68 7.93 -22.41
N PHE A 3 -19.75 8.87 -22.45
CA PHE A 3 -18.38 8.68 -21.93
C PHE A 3 -18.29 8.61 -20.40
N ALA A 4 -19.18 9.32 -19.69
CA ALA A 4 -19.26 9.22 -18.24
C ALA A 4 -19.81 7.84 -17.83
N LEU A 5 -20.79 7.31 -18.58
CA LEU A 5 -21.30 5.94 -18.40
C LEU A 5 -20.22 4.89 -18.70
N LEU A 6 -19.44 5.07 -19.77
CA LEU A 6 -18.31 4.20 -20.09
C LEU A 6 -17.27 4.19 -18.96
N SER A 7 -16.93 5.36 -18.44
CA SER A 7 -15.95 5.48 -17.34
C SER A 7 -16.47 4.92 -16.03
N LEU A 8 -17.77 5.08 -15.75
CA LEU A 8 -18.42 4.44 -14.62
C LEU A 8 -18.43 2.91 -14.75
N ALA A 9 -18.71 2.37 -15.94
CA ALA A 9 -18.67 0.94 -16.20
C ALA A 9 -17.23 0.36 -16.09
N LEU A 10 -16.24 1.08 -16.61
CA LEU A 10 -14.83 0.69 -16.48
C LEU A 10 -14.37 0.76 -15.02
N GLY A 11 -14.74 1.83 -14.31
CA GLY A 11 -14.53 1.94 -12.87
C GLY A 11 -15.12 0.75 -12.13
N LEU A 12 -16.37 0.37 -12.42
CA LEU A 12 -17.04 -0.78 -11.80
C LEU A 12 -16.26 -2.07 -12.03
N LEU A 13 -15.80 -2.33 -13.26
CA LEU A 13 -14.95 -3.49 -13.56
C LEU A 13 -13.64 -3.48 -12.76
N VAL A 14 -12.99 -2.32 -12.65
CA VAL A 14 -11.78 -2.15 -11.85
C VAL A 14 -12.03 -2.44 -10.37
N GLY A 15 -13.10 -1.87 -9.80
CA GLY A 15 -13.50 -2.11 -8.41
C GLY A 15 -13.79 -3.58 -8.12
N SER A 16 -14.49 -4.26 -9.03
CA SER A 16 -14.75 -5.70 -8.92
C SER A 16 -13.47 -6.53 -9.02
N ALA A 17 -12.53 -6.16 -9.90
CA ALA A 17 -11.25 -6.84 -10.00
C ALA A 17 -10.40 -6.69 -8.72
N VAL A 18 -10.37 -5.48 -8.14
CA VAL A 18 -9.70 -5.23 -6.85
C VAL A 18 -10.31 -6.08 -5.76
N PHE A 19 -11.64 -6.09 -5.63
CA PHE A 19 -12.35 -6.92 -4.66
C PHE A 19 -11.96 -8.40 -4.79
N LEU A 20 -11.97 -8.94 -6.01
CA LEU A 20 -11.64 -10.35 -6.26
C LEU A 20 -10.22 -10.69 -5.82
N VAL A 21 -9.24 -9.83 -6.13
CA VAL A 21 -7.85 -10.06 -5.77
C VAL A 21 -7.64 -9.96 -4.25
N MET A 22 -8.24 -8.97 -3.59
CA MET A 22 -8.17 -8.82 -2.13
C MET A 22 -8.81 -10.03 -1.42
N ASN A 23 -10.00 -10.44 -1.85
CA ASN A 23 -10.69 -11.59 -1.25
C ASN A 23 -9.95 -12.91 -1.52
N LEU A 24 -9.31 -13.05 -2.68
CA LEU A 24 -8.43 -14.19 -2.98
C LEU A 24 -7.21 -14.21 -2.06
N SER A 25 -6.58 -13.06 -1.82
CA SER A 25 -5.49 -12.96 -0.85
C SER A 25 -5.92 -13.34 0.56
N GLU A 26 -7.09 -12.86 1.00
CA GLU A 26 -7.64 -13.20 2.31
C GLU A 26 -7.92 -14.71 2.42
N TRP A 27 -8.53 -15.30 1.39
CA TRP A 27 -8.79 -16.73 1.34
C TRP A 27 -7.50 -17.56 1.43
N LEU A 28 -6.45 -17.18 0.69
CA LEU A 28 -5.14 -17.83 0.75
C LEU A 28 -4.53 -17.72 2.16
N THR A 29 -4.61 -16.54 2.76
CA THR A 29 -4.14 -16.31 4.13
C THR A 29 -4.88 -17.19 5.13
N ARG A 30 -6.21 -17.26 5.10
CA ARG A 30 -6.98 -18.14 5.99
C ARG A 30 -6.67 -19.61 5.77
N LEU A 31 -6.44 -20.03 4.53
CA LEU A 31 -6.07 -21.40 4.20
C LEU A 31 -4.73 -21.80 4.85
N ILE A 32 -3.71 -20.93 4.74
CA ILE A 32 -2.38 -21.19 5.29
C ILE A 32 -2.39 -21.02 6.81
N TRP A 33 -2.87 -19.88 7.31
CA TRP A 33 -2.66 -19.49 8.70
C TRP A 33 -3.72 -20.05 9.66
N GLU A 34 -4.98 -20.13 9.25
CA GLU A 34 -6.04 -20.67 10.10
C GLU A 34 -6.22 -22.18 9.88
N SER A 35 -6.41 -22.61 8.63
CA SER A 35 -6.74 -24.02 8.34
C SER A 35 -5.55 -24.95 8.53
N LEU A 36 -4.36 -24.59 8.01
CA LEU A 36 -3.16 -25.40 8.18
C LEU A 36 -2.50 -25.16 9.55
N GLY A 37 -2.44 -23.89 10.00
CA GLY A 37 -1.87 -23.53 11.30
C GLY A 37 -2.56 -24.20 12.48
N SER A 38 -3.89 -24.21 12.52
CA SER A 38 -4.64 -24.87 13.61
C SER A 38 -4.44 -26.38 13.65
N ARG A 39 -4.33 -27.03 12.49
CA ARG A 39 -4.11 -28.49 12.39
C ARG A 39 -2.71 -28.91 12.84
N LEU A 40 -1.71 -28.07 12.59
CA LEU A 40 -0.32 -28.38 12.94
C LEU A 40 0.01 -28.02 14.39
N SER A 41 -0.60 -26.97 14.96
CA SER A 41 -0.39 -26.53 16.35
C SER A 41 1.09 -26.40 16.77
N ILE A 42 1.97 -26.00 15.83
CA ILE A 42 3.42 -25.87 16.06
C ILE A 42 3.71 -24.46 16.60
N PRO A 43 4.39 -24.29 17.75
CA PRO A 43 4.71 -22.96 18.31
C PRO A 43 5.53 -22.07 17.37
N LEU A 44 6.36 -22.66 16.51
CA LEU A 44 7.19 -21.98 15.52
C LEU A 44 6.53 -21.86 14.13
N PHE A 45 5.20 -22.01 14.05
CA PHE A 45 4.48 -21.95 12.78
C PHE A 45 4.76 -20.66 11.99
N PRO A 46 4.75 -19.44 12.59
CA PRO A 46 5.10 -18.23 11.85
C PRO A 46 6.50 -18.26 11.24
N LEU A 47 7.49 -18.77 11.99
CA LEU A 47 8.87 -18.90 11.53
C LEU A 47 8.98 -19.84 10.33
N ILE A 48 8.38 -21.04 10.43
CA ILE A 48 8.43 -22.06 9.37
C ILE A 48 7.72 -21.53 8.12
N THR A 49 6.50 -21.01 8.27
CA THR A 49 5.66 -20.55 7.16
C THR A 49 6.28 -19.35 6.44
N CYS A 50 6.81 -18.37 7.17
CA CYS A 50 7.46 -17.22 6.54
C CYS A 50 8.77 -17.61 5.85
N THR A 51 9.57 -18.51 6.44
CA THR A 51 10.82 -19.00 5.84
C THR A 51 10.54 -19.77 4.55
N LEU A 52 9.56 -20.68 4.57
CA LEU A 52 9.11 -21.41 3.39
C LEU A 52 8.55 -20.44 2.33
N GLY A 53 7.76 -19.46 2.74
CA GLY A 53 7.27 -18.40 1.87
C GLY A 53 8.38 -17.64 1.18
N GLY A 54 9.43 -17.27 1.92
CA GLY A 54 10.62 -16.66 1.35
C GLY A 54 11.29 -17.54 0.30
N ALA A 55 11.40 -18.86 0.52
CA ALA A 55 11.94 -19.78 -0.47
C ALA A 55 11.08 -19.83 -1.74
N VAL A 56 9.76 -19.94 -1.59
CA VAL A 56 8.81 -19.96 -2.71
C VAL A 56 8.86 -18.66 -3.50
N ILE A 57 8.85 -17.51 -2.82
CA ILE A 57 8.96 -16.18 -3.44
C ILE A 57 10.27 -16.06 -4.20
N GLY A 58 11.40 -16.41 -3.58
CA GLY A 58 12.71 -16.31 -4.20
C GLY A 58 12.84 -17.18 -5.44
N VAL A 59 12.39 -18.45 -5.39
CA VAL A 59 12.38 -19.35 -6.54
C VAL A 59 11.45 -18.83 -7.63
N TRP A 60 10.26 -18.34 -7.27
CA TRP A 60 9.33 -17.76 -8.21
C TRP A 60 9.91 -16.52 -8.91
N THR A 61 10.52 -15.59 -8.16
CA THR A 61 11.15 -14.40 -8.72
C THR A 61 12.29 -14.77 -9.67
N TYR A 62 13.10 -15.76 -9.33
CA TYR A 62 14.17 -16.24 -10.20
C TYR A 62 13.64 -16.84 -11.52
N VAL A 63 12.59 -17.66 -11.47
CA VAL A 63 12.03 -18.33 -12.65
C VAL A 63 11.18 -17.40 -13.51
N SER A 64 10.36 -16.55 -12.87
CA SER A 64 9.43 -15.67 -13.58
C SER A 64 10.11 -14.41 -14.12
N ASN A 65 11.22 -13.98 -13.50
CA ASN A 65 11.86 -12.69 -13.71
C ASN A 65 10.83 -11.53 -13.67
N ASP A 66 9.84 -11.66 -12.78
CA ASP A 66 8.75 -10.71 -12.61
C ASP A 66 8.87 -10.00 -11.25
N ARG A 67 8.48 -8.73 -11.22
CA ARG A 67 8.50 -7.91 -10.01
C ARG A 67 7.28 -6.99 -9.95
N VAL A 68 6.70 -6.88 -8.77
CA VAL A 68 5.71 -5.83 -8.49
C VAL A 68 6.45 -4.50 -8.38
N LYS A 69 6.03 -3.53 -9.18
CA LYS A 69 6.54 -2.15 -9.14
C LYS A 69 5.74 -1.34 -8.12
N SER A 70 6.36 -0.32 -7.51
CA SER A 70 5.66 0.57 -6.58
C SER A 70 4.59 1.41 -7.30
N LEU A 71 3.67 2.00 -6.54
CA LEU A 71 2.70 2.96 -7.06
C LEU A 71 3.40 4.10 -7.84
N GLU A 72 4.46 4.67 -7.27
CA GLU A 72 5.24 5.74 -7.91
C GLU A 72 5.93 5.29 -9.19
N GLU A 73 6.49 4.07 -9.22
CA GLU A 73 7.13 3.52 -10.40
C GLU A 73 6.12 3.30 -11.54
N VAL A 74 4.97 2.70 -11.24
CA VAL A 74 3.90 2.46 -12.21
C VAL A 74 3.36 3.78 -12.76
N LEU A 75 3.05 4.72 -11.86
CA LEU A 75 2.57 6.05 -12.26
C LEU A 75 3.63 6.82 -13.04
N GLY A 76 4.90 6.74 -12.65
CA GLY A 76 6.00 7.41 -13.33
C GLY A 76 6.23 6.87 -14.74
N GLU A 77 6.21 5.54 -14.90
CA GLU A 77 6.33 4.90 -16.21
C GLU A 77 5.15 5.22 -17.11
N PHE A 78 3.93 5.16 -16.56
CA PHE A 78 2.73 5.53 -17.29
C PHE A 78 2.78 7.00 -17.73
N LYS A 79 3.21 7.93 -16.87
CA LYS A 79 3.36 9.36 -17.22
C LYS A 79 4.38 9.59 -18.33
N ARG A 80 5.47 8.82 -18.34
CA ARG A 80 6.54 8.96 -19.34
C ARG A 80 6.16 8.36 -20.69
N THR A 81 5.51 7.20 -20.70
CA THR A 81 5.31 6.39 -21.91
C THR A 81 3.87 6.41 -22.41
N GLY A 82 2.92 6.88 -21.61
CA GLY A 82 1.49 6.79 -21.86
C GLY A 82 0.98 5.35 -21.81
N SER A 83 1.73 4.37 -21.31
CA SER A 83 1.31 2.96 -21.27
C SER A 83 1.97 2.22 -20.12
N TYR A 84 1.40 1.09 -19.73
CA TYR A 84 2.01 0.18 -18.78
C TYR A 84 1.66 -1.26 -19.17
N LYS A 85 2.66 -2.13 -19.20
CA LYS A 85 2.49 -3.54 -19.57
C LYS A 85 3.17 -4.44 -18.55
N THR A 86 2.49 -5.52 -18.22
CA THR A 86 3.02 -6.60 -17.39
C THR A 86 3.42 -7.80 -18.24
N GLN A 87 4.19 -8.72 -17.65
CA GLN A 87 4.55 -9.98 -18.30
C GLN A 87 3.37 -10.98 -18.31
N GLY A 88 2.34 -10.66 -19.10
CA GLY A 88 1.09 -11.41 -19.15
C GLY A 88 0.17 -11.09 -17.96
N ALA A 89 -0.91 -11.88 -17.85
CA ALA A 89 -1.96 -11.66 -16.85
C ALA A 89 -1.72 -12.44 -15.54
N ILE A 90 -1.17 -13.65 -15.61
CA ILE A 90 -1.08 -14.56 -14.46
C ILE A 90 0.14 -14.24 -13.59
N ARG A 91 1.31 -14.00 -14.20
CA ARG A 91 2.57 -13.85 -13.46
C ARG A 91 2.51 -12.74 -12.41
N PRO A 92 2.05 -11.52 -12.72
CA PRO A 92 2.03 -10.43 -11.72
C PRO A 92 1.03 -10.68 -10.60
N VAL A 93 -0.05 -11.42 -10.88
CA VAL A 93 -1.02 -11.83 -9.85
C VAL A 93 -0.35 -12.80 -8.86
N VAL A 94 0.40 -13.79 -9.36
CA VAL A 94 1.13 -14.74 -8.49
C VAL A 94 2.24 -14.02 -7.73
N THR A 95 3.03 -13.19 -8.41
CA THR A 95 4.11 -12.38 -7.80
C THR A 95 3.58 -11.49 -6.68
N PHE A 96 2.37 -10.95 -6.84
CA PHE A 96 1.70 -10.13 -5.83
C PHE A 96 1.14 -10.95 -4.66
N LEU A 97 0.44 -12.05 -4.94
CA LEU A 97 -0.26 -12.83 -3.92
C LEU A 97 0.68 -13.64 -3.02
N LEU A 98 1.83 -14.09 -3.55
CA LEU A 98 2.76 -14.94 -2.79
C LEU A 98 3.24 -14.28 -1.49
N PRO A 99 3.84 -13.07 -1.50
CA PRO A 99 4.21 -12.38 -0.26
C PRO A 99 3.05 -12.18 0.72
N LEU A 100 1.85 -11.89 0.23
CA LEU A 100 0.67 -11.66 1.09
C LEU A 100 0.19 -12.96 1.77
N ALA A 101 0.11 -14.05 1.02
CA ALA A 101 -0.33 -15.35 1.50
C ALA A 101 0.61 -15.91 2.59
N PHE A 102 1.93 -15.68 2.43
CA PHE A 102 2.95 -16.11 3.39
C PHE A 102 3.21 -15.10 4.52
N GLY A 103 2.33 -14.11 4.72
CA GLY A 103 2.36 -13.24 5.91
C GLY A 103 3.25 -12.00 5.79
N GLY A 104 3.69 -11.63 4.60
CA GLY A 104 4.50 -10.45 4.35
C GLY A 104 3.90 -9.17 4.96
N SER A 105 4.73 -8.40 5.66
CA SER A 105 4.37 -7.06 6.14
C SER A 105 4.44 -6.06 5.00
N ILE A 106 3.55 -6.20 4.03
CA ILE A 106 3.49 -5.39 2.81
C ILE A 106 2.04 -5.04 2.49
N GLY A 107 1.82 -3.92 1.81
CA GLY A 107 0.51 -3.45 1.39
C GLY A 107 0.10 -3.94 0.00
N PHE A 108 -1.21 -3.88 -0.28
CA PHE A 108 -1.81 -4.30 -1.55
C PHE A 108 -1.64 -3.26 -2.69
N GLU A 109 -1.30 -2.01 -2.36
CA GLU A 109 -1.38 -0.86 -3.26
C GLU A 109 -0.45 -0.99 -4.47
N ALA A 110 0.79 -1.44 -4.27
CA ALA A 110 1.77 -1.55 -5.35
C ALA A 110 1.31 -2.58 -6.40
N GLY A 111 0.90 -3.77 -5.95
CA GLY A 111 0.49 -4.84 -6.86
C GLY A 111 -0.82 -4.55 -7.57
N LEU A 112 -1.81 -4.01 -6.85
CA LEU A 112 -3.08 -3.63 -7.45
C LEU A 112 -2.91 -2.49 -8.46
N THR A 113 -2.07 -1.49 -8.16
CA THR A 113 -1.80 -0.41 -9.12
C THR A 113 -1.25 -0.96 -10.42
N GLY A 114 -0.19 -1.78 -10.37
CA GLY A 114 0.40 -2.38 -11.57
C GLY A 114 -0.60 -3.24 -12.36
N LEU A 115 -1.34 -4.12 -11.69
CA LEU A 115 -2.32 -5.00 -12.32
C LEU A 115 -3.44 -4.22 -13.02
N ILE A 116 -4.00 -3.22 -12.33
CA ILE A 116 -5.12 -2.47 -12.88
C ILE A 116 -4.64 -1.52 -13.99
N THR A 117 -3.52 -0.81 -13.80
CA THR A 117 -2.98 0.07 -14.85
C THR A 117 -2.67 -0.73 -16.12
N ALA A 118 -2.10 -1.94 -15.99
CA ALA A 118 -1.86 -2.83 -17.12
C ALA A 118 -3.18 -3.30 -17.78
N GLY A 119 -4.18 -3.67 -16.97
CA GLY A 119 -5.51 -4.05 -17.46
C GLY A 119 -6.19 -2.93 -18.23
N CYS A 120 -6.12 -1.70 -17.72
CA CYS A 120 -6.71 -0.52 -18.36
C CYS A 120 -6.00 -0.18 -19.67
N CYS A 121 -4.66 -0.24 -19.70
CA CYS A 121 -3.87 -0.10 -20.93
C CYS A 121 -4.22 -1.20 -21.95
N TRP A 122 -4.44 -2.43 -21.50
CA TRP A 122 -4.82 -3.54 -22.37
C TRP A 122 -6.21 -3.33 -22.98
N VAL A 123 -7.21 -2.92 -22.19
CA VAL A 123 -8.56 -2.58 -22.68
C VAL A 123 -8.48 -1.44 -23.69
N ARG A 124 -7.75 -0.39 -23.36
CA ARG A 124 -7.47 0.77 -24.23
C ARG A 124 -6.90 0.34 -25.59
N ASP A 125 -5.86 -0.48 -25.57
CA ASP A 125 -5.17 -0.96 -26.78
C ASP A 125 -6.07 -1.91 -27.60
N ARG A 126 -6.97 -2.65 -26.96
CA ARG A 126 -7.95 -3.51 -27.65
C ARG A 126 -9.01 -2.68 -28.37
N ILE A 127 -9.53 -1.63 -27.73
CA ILE A 127 -10.49 -0.69 -28.33
C ILE A 127 -9.86 0.06 -29.51
N LYS A 128 -8.61 0.54 -29.36
CA LYS A 128 -7.86 1.20 -30.45
C LYS A 128 -7.74 0.30 -31.70
N ARG A 129 -7.43 -0.99 -31.48
CA ARG A 129 -7.34 -2.00 -32.54
C ARG A 129 -8.68 -2.36 -33.18
N ALA A 130 -9.77 -2.33 -32.41
CA ALA A 130 -11.13 -2.64 -32.91
C ALA A 130 -11.74 -1.55 -33.82
N GLY A 131 -11.03 -0.43 -34.06
CA GLY A 131 -11.44 0.55 -35.07
C GLY A 131 -12.67 1.40 -34.71
N LEU A 132 -13.12 1.40 -33.45
CA LEU A 132 -14.22 2.27 -33.00
C LEU A 132 -13.78 3.75 -33.03
N SER A 133 -14.09 4.43 -34.13
CA SER A 133 -13.66 5.80 -34.46
C SER A 133 -14.02 6.86 -33.41
N VAL A 134 -15.14 6.68 -32.70
CA VAL A 134 -15.61 7.60 -31.63
C VAL A 134 -14.87 7.36 -30.30
N ALA A 135 -14.42 6.12 -30.06
CA ALA A 135 -13.63 5.79 -28.87
C ALA A 135 -12.18 6.29 -29.01
N ARG A 136 -11.61 6.27 -30.22
CA ARG A 136 -10.20 6.59 -30.49
C ARG A 136 -9.75 7.98 -30.02
N LEU A 137 -10.63 9.00 -30.01
CA LEU A 137 -10.33 10.37 -29.61
C LEU A 137 -10.26 10.62 -28.09
N HIS A 138 -10.88 9.75 -27.28
CA HIS A 138 -11.00 9.97 -25.81
C HIS A 138 -10.59 8.74 -24.98
N VAL A 139 -10.21 7.65 -25.63
CA VAL A 139 -9.77 6.39 -24.99
C VAL A 139 -8.49 6.56 -24.16
N ASP A 140 -7.64 7.53 -24.51
CA ASP A 140 -6.49 7.91 -23.67
C ASP A 140 -6.95 8.60 -22.37
N GLU A 141 -7.95 9.49 -22.44
CA GLU A 141 -8.49 10.18 -21.27
C GLU A 141 -9.30 9.25 -20.34
N VAL A 142 -10.03 8.28 -20.90
CA VAL A 142 -10.72 7.23 -20.14
C VAL A 142 -9.71 6.27 -19.48
N ALA A 143 -8.58 6.01 -20.12
CA ALA A 143 -7.49 5.25 -19.52
C ALA A 143 -6.79 6.03 -18.40
N ASP A 144 -6.59 7.34 -18.56
CA ASP A 144 -6.08 8.22 -17.50
C ASP A 144 -7.08 8.27 -16.31
N ALA A 145 -8.39 8.34 -16.60
CA ALA A 145 -9.45 8.24 -15.59
C ALA A 145 -9.43 6.92 -14.82
N SER A 146 -8.85 5.87 -15.43
CA SER A 146 -8.73 4.57 -14.80
C SER A 146 -7.70 4.57 -13.67
N ILE A 147 -6.67 5.42 -13.73
CA ILE A 147 -5.72 5.59 -12.61
C ILE A 147 -6.43 6.19 -11.39
N ALA A 148 -7.26 7.21 -11.60
CA ALA A 148 -8.12 7.74 -10.55
C ALA A 148 -9.04 6.65 -9.98
N ALA A 149 -9.63 5.82 -10.84
CA ALA A 149 -10.42 4.66 -10.41
C ALA A 149 -9.60 3.61 -9.64
N CYS A 150 -8.33 3.37 -10.01
CA CYS A 150 -7.42 2.46 -9.30
C CYS A 150 -7.19 2.94 -7.88
N VAL A 151 -6.76 4.20 -7.73
CA VAL A 151 -6.49 4.81 -6.43
C VAL A 151 -7.78 4.81 -5.60
N SER A 152 -8.92 5.10 -6.23
CA SER A 152 -10.21 5.00 -5.55
C SER A 152 -10.57 3.59 -5.10
N ALA A 153 -10.30 2.57 -5.91
CA ALA A 153 -10.58 1.19 -5.56
C ALA A 153 -9.66 0.69 -4.43
N ILE A 154 -8.35 0.93 -4.56
CA ILE A 154 -7.33 0.46 -3.60
C ILE A 154 -7.56 1.03 -2.20
N PHE A 155 -7.90 2.32 -2.11
CA PHE A 155 -8.18 2.98 -0.84
C PHE A 155 -9.67 2.99 -0.46
N ALA A 156 -10.52 2.29 -1.23
CA ALA A 156 -11.96 2.23 -1.05
C ALA A 156 -12.65 3.60 -0.90
N THR A 157 -12.23 4.59 -1.71
CA THR A 157 -12.73 5.97 -1.62
C THR A 157 -12.74 6.71 -2.96
N PRO A 158 -13.86 7.35 -3.34
CA PRO A 158 -13.86 8.23 -4.50
C PRO A 158 -12.89 9.42 -4.36
N LEU A 159 -12.65 9.90 -3.13
CA LEU A 159 -11.93 11.14 -2.89
C LEU A 159 -10.43 11.05 -3.20
N ALA A 160 -9.76 9.95 -2.83
CA ALA A 160 -8.34 9.76 -3.13
C ALA A 160 -8.08 9.71 -4.64
N GLY A 161 -8.94 9.02 -5.39
CA GLY A 161 -8.85 8.98 -6.85
C GLY A 161 -9.10 10.33 -7.51
N ILE A 162 -10.05 11.11 -7.00
CA ILE A 162 -10.31 12.47 -7.50
C ILE A 162 -9.10 13.38 -7.27
N VAL A 163 -8.51 13.38 -6.08
CA VAL A 163 -7.33 14.22 -5.77
C VAL A 163 -6.14 13.82 -6.64
N ALA A 164 -5.83 12.53 -6.73
CA ALA A 164 -4.75 12.03 -7.58
C ALA A 164 -4.97 12.39 -9.06
N GLY A 165 -6.22 12.26 -9.56
CA GLY A 165 -6.58 12.66 -10.92
C GLY A 165 -6.50 14.17 -11.17
N VAL A 166 -6.91 15.00 -10.20
CA VAL A 166 -6.87 16.47 -10.32
C VAL A 166 -5.44 17.00 -10.28
N GLU A 167 -4.57 16.42 -9.45
CA GLU A 167 -3.13 16.74 -9.44
C GLU A 167 -2.48 16.42 -10.80
N ASP A 168 -2.88 15.32 -11.45
CA ASP A 168 -2.39 14.97 -12.79
C ASP A 168 -2.99 15.82 -13.92
N ALA A 169 -4.24 16.28 -13.78
CA ALA A 169 -4.87 17.20 -14.73
C ALA A 169 -4.26 18.61 -14.77
N SER A 170 -3.25 18.88 -13.92
CA SER A 170 -2.61 20.19 -13.78
C SER A 170 -1.30 20.34 -14.58
N LYS A 171 -0.84 19.30 -15.30
CA LYS A 171 0.31 19.40 -16.21
C LYS A 171 -0.15 19.38 -17.68
N PRO A 172 0.14 20.44 -18.46
CA PRO A 172 -0.29 20.49 -19.84
C PRO A 172 0.52 19.53 -20.71
N ASN A 173 -0.16 18.53 -21.28
CA ASN A 173 0.40 17.65 -22.31
C ASN A 173 -0.02 18.17 -23.69
N ALA A 174 0.70 17.88 -24.78
CA ALA A 174 0.39 18.41 -26.11
C ALA A 174 -1.03 18.05 -26.64
N SER A 175 -1.73 17.09 -26.00
CA SER A 175 -3.13 16.73 -26.22
C SER A 175 -4.15 17.58 -25.45
N ASP A 176 -3.74 18.56 -24.63
CA ASP A 176 -4.64 19.38 -23.79
C ASP A 176 -5.61 20.28 -24.59
N TYR A 177 -5.42 20.39 -25.89
CA TYR A 177 -6.24 21.25 -26.75
C TYR A 177 -7.61 20.67 -27.12
N THR A 178 -7.92 19.41 -26.77
CA THR A 178 -9.16 18.75 -27.22
C THR A 178 -10.33 18.76 -26.22
N MET A 179 -10.09 18.89 -24.90
CA MET A 179 -11.14 18.72 -23.87
C MET A 179 -11.08 19.78 -22.77
N ARG A 180 -12.22 20.39 -22.42
CA ARG A 180 -12.36 21.40 -21.35
C ARG A 180 -12.11 20.76 -19.98
N ARG A 181 -11.34 21.41 -19.09
CA ARG A 181 -10.96 20.94 -17.74
C ARG A 181 -12.10 20.29 -16.92
N GLY A 182 -13.32 20.83 -17.02
CA GLY A 182 -14.50 20.29 -16.32
C GLY A 182 -14.95 18.89 -16.80
N ALA A 183 -14.73 18.56 -18.07
CA ALA A 183 -15.08 17.25 -18.61
C ALA A 183 -14.10 16.15 -18.15
N LYS A 184 -12.82 16.48 -17.98
CA LYS A 184 -11.84 15.56 -17.35
C LYS A 184 -12.21 15.26 -15.89
N VAL A 185 -12.54 16.30 -15.11
CA VAL A 185 -13.01 16.13 -13.73
C VAL A 185 -14.27 15.26 -13.67
N ALA A 186 -15.25 15.48 -14.55
CA ALA A 186 -16.46 14.67 -14.62
C ALA A 186 -16.19 13.19 -14.98
N LEU A 187 -15.17 12.93 -15.80
CA LEU A 187 -14.76 11.57 -16.16
C LEU A 187 -14.10 10.84 -14.99
N TYR A 188 -13.20 11.53 -14.28
CA TYR A 188 -12.46 10.99 -13.15
C TYR A 188 -13.39 10.72 -11.97
N THR A 189 -14.35 11.62 -11.70
CA THR A 189 -15.37 11.38 -10.68
C THR A 189 -16.25 10.20 -11.05
N ALA A 190 -16.72 10.10 -12.30
CA ALA A 190 -17.52 8.95 -12.74
C ALA A 190 -16.78 7.62 -12.59
N ALA A 191 -15.48 7.58 -12.92
CA ALA A 191 -14.65 6.39 -12.78
C ALA A 191 -14.41 6.02 -11.31
N ALA A 192 -14.15 7.02 -10.45
CA ALA A 192 -13.98 6.85 -9.01
C ALA A 192 -15.26 6.30 -8.32
N PHE A 193 -16.43 6.85 -8.68
CA PHE A 193 -17.72 6.33 -8.20
C PHE A 193 -18.03 4.93 -8.77
N GLY A 194 -17.66 4.67 -10.02
CA GLY A 194 -17.75 3.33 -10.61
C GLY A 194 -16.96 2.30 -9.82
N ALA A 195 -15.69 2.59 -9.54
CA ALA A 195 -14.81 1.73 -8.74
C ALA A 195 -15.36 1.46 -7.35
N PHE A 196 -15.79 2.50 -6.65
CA PHE A 196 -16.42 2.36 -5.35
C PHE A 196 -17.70 1.53 -5.42
N GLY A 197 -18.54 1.73 -6.45
CA GLY A 197 -19.74 0.94 -6.70
C GLY A 197 -19.43 -0.54 -6.97
N GLY A 198 -18.35 -0.84 -7.71
CA GLY A 198 -17.90 -2.21 -7.99
C GLY A 198 -17.49 -2.97 -6.73
N ILE A 199 -16.74 -2.31 -5.83
CA ILE A 199 -16.39 -2.87 -4.52
C ILE A 199 -17.66 -3.13 -3.71
N LEU A 200 -18.51 -2.12 -3.52
CA LEU A 200 -19.74 -2.25 -2.73
C LEU A 200 -20.68 -3.34 -3.25
N LEU A 201 -20.83 -3.45 -4.57
CA LEU A 201 -21.69 -4.46 -5.20
C LEU A 201 -21.20 -5.86 -4.86
N PHE A 202 -19.90 -6.11 -5.00
CA PHE A 202 -19.32 -7.41 -4.72
C PHE A 202 -19.29 -7.72 -3.23
N THR A 203 -19.04 -6.72 -2.37
CA THR A 203 -19.17 -6.89 -0.92
C THR A 203 -20.56 -7.35 -0.52
N ARG A 204 -21.61 -6.81 -1.15
CA ARG A 204 -23.00 -7.24 -0.89
C ARG A 204 -23.30 -8.65 -1.39
N ILE A 205 -22.69 -9.09 -2.50
CA ILE A 205 -22.96 -10.39 -3.11
C ILE A 205 -22.17 -11.50 -2.41
N PHE A 206 -20.88 -11.28 -2.16
CA PHE A 206 -19.95 -12.32 -1.72
C PHE A 206 -19.53 -12.19 -0.26
N GLY A 207 -19.86 -11.09 0.42
CA GLY A 207 -19.36 -10.81 1.76
C GLY A 207 -18.02 -10.07 1.76
N SER A 208 -17.21 -10.28 2.79
CA SER A 208 -16.08 -9.42 3.23
C SER A 208 -15.35 -8.63 2.13
N SER A 209 -15.40 -7.30 2.26
CA SER A 209 -14.34 -6.42 1.78
C SER A 209 -13.65 -5.82 2.99
N SER A 210 -12.35 -6.07 3.12
CA SER A 210 -11.50 -5.24 3.95
C SER A 210 -11.31 -3.90 3.22
N GLY A 211 -11.49 -2.79 3.94
CA GLY A 211 -11.19 -1.43 3.49
C GLY A 211 -10.41 -0.68 4.57
N LEU A 212 -9.97 0.55 4.27
CA LEU A 212 -9.28 1.40 5.25
C LEU A 212 -10.11 1.52 6.56
N PRO A 213 -9.48 1.36 7.74
CA PRO A 213 -10.16 1.40 9.02
C PRO A 213 -10.70 2.81 9.30
N ARG A 214 -11.94 2.91 9.80
CA ARG A 214 -12.56 4.20 10.13
C ARG A 214 -12.65 4.39 11.64
N PHE A 215 -11.91 5.36 12.16
CA PHE A 215 -11.79 5.65 13.59
C PHE A 215 -12.89 6.59 14.10
N ASP A 216 -13.23 6.45 15.38
CA ASP A 216 -14.22 7.27 16.08
C ASP A 216 -13.72 8.70 16.36
N SER A 217 -14.63 9.59 16.75
CA SER A 217 -14.29 11.00 16.99
C SER A 217 -13.35 11.18 18.17
N ILE A 218 -12.42 12.13 18.04
CA ILE A 218 -11.51 12.54 19.13
C ILE A 218 -12.32 13.24 20.24
N ALA A 219 -12.13 12.83 21.50
CA ALA A 219 -12.77 13.48 22.64
C ALA A 219 -12.15 14.88 22.87
N VAL A 220 -12.86 15.92 22.44
CA VAL A 220 -12.35 17.30 22.39
C VAL A 220 -12.11 17.91 23.78
N GLY A 221 -12.75 17.38 24.84
CA GLY A 221 -12.68 17.93 26.20
C GLY A 221 -11.36 17.71 26.94
N ASP A 222 -10.60 16.66 26.61
CA ASP A 222 -9.39 16.24 27.34
C ASP A 222 -8.10 16.40 26.52
N ILE A 223 -8.13 17.18 25.43
CA ILE A 223 -6.95 17.39 24.58
C ILE A 223 -5.90 18.22 25.34
N ARG A 224 -5.02 17.53 26.06
CA ARG A 224 -3.78 18.13 26.57
C ARG A 224 -2.77 18.14 25.45
N LEU A 225 -2.52 19.32 24.86
CA LEU A 225 -1.51 19.52 23.80
C LEU A 225 -0.14 18.88 24.15
N LEU A 226 0.19 18.79 25.44
CA LEU A 226 1.40 18.12 25.94
C LEU A 226 1.54 16.67 25.44
N TRP A 227 0.43 15.96 25.25
CA TRP A 227 0.38 14.58 24.78
C TRP A 227 0.70 14.40 23.29
N VAL A 228 0.71 15.49 22.51
CA VAL A 228 1.18 15.47 21.12
C VAL A 228 2.69 15.23 21.06
N ILE A 229 3.45 15.71 22.06
CA ILE A 229 4.92 15.59 22.08
C ILE A 229 5.38 14.12 22.04
N PRO A 230 4.94 13.21 22.94
CA PRO A 230 5.37 11.81 22.88
C PRO A 230 4.92 11.12 21.59
N CYS A 231 3.78 11.50 20.98
CA CYS A 231 3.37 10.98 19.68
C CYS A 231 4.36 11.36 18.58
N ILE A 232 4.76 12.63 18.50
CA ILE A 232 5.73 13.11 17.50
C ILE A 232 7.10 12.49 17.73
N VAL A 233 7.55 12.34 18.98
CA VAL A 233 8.83 11.70 19.30
C VAL A 233 8.82 10.22 18.88
N ALA A 234 7.75 9.48 19.20
CA ALA A 234 7.61 8.10 18.79
C ALA A 234 7.56 7.97 17.26
N ALA A 235 6.74 8.80 16.60
CA ALA A 235 6.65 8.83 15.15
C ALA A 235 8.00 9.13 14.49
N TYR A 236 8.77 10.08 15.02
CA TYR A 236 10.12 10.38 14.53
C TYR A 236 11.06 9.19 14.66
N ALA A 237 11.08 8.55 15.83
CA ALA A 237 11.89 7.36 16.07
C ALA A 237 11.52 6.22 15.10
N MET A 238 10.23 6.01 14.87
CA MET A 238 9.74 5.04 13.87
C MET A 238 10.16 5.42 12.45
N THR A 239 10.09 6.69 12.06
CA THR A 239 10.55 7.16 10.73
C THR A 239 12.04 6.91 10.54
N LEU A 240 12.87 7.23 11.54
CA LEU A 240 14.31 6.94 11.52
C LEU A 240 14.57 5.44 11.39
N LEU A 241 13.86 4.62 12.16
CA LEU A 241 13.96 3.17 12.12
C LEU A 241 13.57 2.61 10.74
N HIS A 242 12.50 3.13 10.14
CA HIS A 242 12.03 2.71 8.82
C HIS A 242 13.09 2.96 7.74
N HIS A 243 13.62 4.20 7.64
CA HIS A 243 14.66 4.52 6.67
C HIS A 243 15.99 3.79 6.94
N ALA A 244 16.37 3.64 8.21
CA ALA A 244 17.56 2.89 8.59
C ALA A 244 17.45 1.41 8.19
N SER A 245 16.30 0.79 8.44
CA SER A 245 15.98 -0.57 8.02
C SER A 245 16.06 -0.72 6.51
N ARG A 246 15.37 0.16 5.75
CA ARG A 246 15.40 0.16 4.28
C ARG A 246 16.83 0.18 3.76
N ARG A 247 17.66 1.12 4.25
CA ARG A 247 19.06 1.24 3.84
C ARG A 247 19.89 0.01 4.17
N PHE A 248 19.76 -0.49 5.40
CA PHE A 248 20.51 -1.65 5.88
C PHE A 248 20.20 -2.88 5.04
N PHE A 249 18.91 -3.20 4.87
CA PHE A 249 18.49 -4.39 4.15
C PHE A 249 18.65 -4.27 2.64
N ALA A 250 18.49 -3.09 2.04
CA ALA A 250 18.84 -2.87 0.63
C ALA A 250 20.34 -3.08 0.39
N SER A 251 21.18 -2.64 1.33
CA SER A 251 22.63 -2.89 1.25
C SER A 251 22.98 -4.37 1.45
N ALA A 252 22.30 -5.06 2.36
CA ALA A 252 22.46 -6.49 2.57
C ALA A 252 22.02 -7.29 1.33
N ALA A 253 20.87 -6.96 0.74
CA ALA A 253 20.37 -7.58 -0.48
C ALA A 253 21.35 -7.40 -1.66
N ARG A 254 21.93 -6.20 -1.83
CA ARG A 254 22.98 -5.98 -2.84
C ARG A 254 24.21 -6.86 -2.63
N ARG A 255 24.61 -7.13 -1.39
CA ARG A 255 25.75 -8.01 -1.07
C ARG A 255 25.47 -9.47 -1.35
N LEU A 256 24.22 -9.92 -1.25
CA LEU A 256 23.81 -11.27 -1.63
C LEU A 256 23.88 -11.50 -3.15
N GLY A 257 23.90 -10.43 -3.94
CA GLY A 257 24.02 -10.47 -5.39
C GLY A 257 22.71 -10.79 -6.11
N THR A 258 22.73 -10.70 -7.44
CA THR A 258 21.58 -10.92 -8.32
C THR A 258 21.55 -12.30 -8.98
N GLY A 259 22.54 -13.16 -8.69
CA GLY A 259 22.55 -14.55 -9.14
C GLY A 259 21.45 -15.38 -8.49
N ALA A 260 21.26 -16.62 -8.96
CA ALA A 260 20.20 -17.52 -8.48
C ALA A 260 20.17 -17.65 -6.95
N VAL A 261 21.34 -17.82 -6.33
CA VAL A 261 21.47 -17.96 -4.86
C VAL A 261 21.06 -16.66 -4.15
N GLY A 262 21.47 -15.49 -4.65
CA GLY A 262 21.16 -14.20 -4.03
C GLY A 262 19.66 -13.87 -4.09
N THR A 263 19.04 -14.11 -5.25
CA THR A 263 17.60 -13.90 -5.48
C THR A 263 16.73 -14.77 -4.57
N VAL A 264 17.19 -15.97 -4.19
CA VAL A 264 16.47 -16.85 -3.27
C VAL A 264 16.83 -16.57 -1.80
N ALA A 265 18.11 -16.32 -1.50
CA ALA A 265 18.58 -16.12 -0.14
C ALA A 265 17.99 -14.87 0.52
N ALA A 266 17.80 -13.77 -0.22
CA ALA A 266 17.27 -12.53 0.35
C ALA A 266 15.82 -12.70 0.87
N PRO A 267 14.85 -13.21 0.07
CA PRO A 267 13.49 -13.42 0.57
C PRO A 267 13.43 -14.47 1.69
N VAL A 268 14.26 -15.53 1.64
CA VAL A 268 14.34 -16.53 2.71
C VAL A 268 14.79 -15.90 4.04
N ALA A 269 15.84 -15.08 4.01
CA ALA A 269 16.34 -14.40 5.20
C ALA A 269 15.30 -13.42 5.78
N ALA A 270 14.63 -12.66 4.92
CA ALA A 270 13.53 -11.79 5.35
C ALA A 270 12.38 -12.58 5.98
N GLY A 271 12.00 -13.71 5.37
CA GLY A 271 10.97 -14.61 5.89
C GLY A 271 11.35 -15.18 7.24
N ALA A 272 12.59 -15.63 7.43
CA ALA A 272 13.08 -16.15 8.71
C ALA A 272 13.09 -15.08 9.80
N LEU A 273 13.61 -13.88 9.51
CA LEU A 273 13.66 -12.76 10.47
C LEU A 273 12.25 -12.30 10.86
N MET A 274 11.38 -12.06 9.86
CA MET A 274 9.99 -11.66 10.08
C MET A 274 9.23 -12.74 10.86
N GLY A 275 9.36 -14.00 10.47
CA GLY A 275 8.70 -15.12 11.12
C GLY A 275 9.14 -15.33 12.56
N ALA A 276 10.43 -15.11 12.88
CA ALA A 276 10.94 -15.15 14.25
C ALA A 276 10.33 -14.04 15.12
N VAL A 277 10.23 -12.81 14.59
CA VAL A 277 9.59 -11.71 15.32
C VAL A 277 8.08 -11.98 15.49
N ALA A 278 7.42 -12.52 14.45
CA ALA A 278 6.00 -12.82 14.46
C ALA A 278 5.60 -13.91 15.46
N THR A 279 6.53 -14.79 15.87
CA THR A 279 6.29 -15.74 16.98
C THR A 279 5.97 -15.02 18.29
N PHE A 280 6.50 -13.81 18.50
CA PHE A 280 6.25 -13.01 19.72
C PHE A 280 5.27 -11.86 19.49
N LEU A 281 5.28 -11.27 18.29
CA LEU A 281 4.46 -10.12 17.91
C LEU A 281 3.66 -10.46 16.64
N PRO A 282 2.57 -11.24 16.72
CA PRO A 282 1.87 -11.77 15.53
C PRO A 282 1.33 -10.66 14.62
N TYR A 283 1.01 -9.49 15.17
CA TYR A 283 0.53 -8.32 14.43
C TYR A 283 1.58 -7.66 13.51
N VAL A 284 2.85 -8.10 13.53
CA VAL A 284 3.84 -7.64 12.55
C VAL A 284 3.60 -8.21 11.15
N LEU A 285 2.93 -9.36 11.03
CA LEU A 285 2.60 -9.97 9.74
C LEU A 285 1.52 -9.17 9.00
N PHE A 286 1.35 -9.44 7.71
CA PHE A 286 0.23 -8.95 6.88
C PHE A 286 0.20 -7.43 6.62
N PRO A 287 -0.71 -6.95 5.74
CA PRO A 287 -0.82 -5.52 5.40
C PRO A 287 -1.25 -4.60 6.55
N GLY A 288 -1.88 -5.11 7.62
CA GLY A 288 -2.36 -4.28 8.73
C GLY A 288 -3.83 -3.89 8.69
N GLU A 289 -4.55 -4.13 7.60
CA GLU A 289 -5.94 -3.69 7.44
C GLU A 289 -6.93 -4.38 8.39
N ALA A 290 -7.06 -5.71 8.27
CA ALA A 290 -7.89 -6.51 9.17
C ALA A 290 -7.42 -6.40 10.63
N GLN A 291 -6.09 -6.40 10.83
CA GLN A 291 -5.45 -6.28 12.14
C GLN A 291 -5.75 -4.93 12.80
N THR A 292 -5.89 -3.85 12.03
CA THR A 292 -6.30 -2.55 12.59
C THR A 292 -7.71 -2.66 13.17
N THR A 293 -8.63 -3.29 12.46
CA THR A 293 -10.03 -3.43 12.89
C THR A 293 -10.15 -4.29 14.15
N GLU A 294 -9.35 -5.36 14.23
CA GLU A 294 -9.22 -6.19 15.43
C GLU A 294 -8.65 -5.38 16.60
N LEU A 295 -7.52 -4.70 16.37
CA LEU A 295 -6.86 -3.91 17.40
C LEU A 295 -7.74 -2.77 17.93
N MET A 296 -8.55 -2.13 17.08
CA MET A 296 -9.52 -1.11 17.49
C MET A 296 -10.50 -1.63 18.56
N ARG A 297 -10.82 -2.92 18.57
CA ARG A 297 -11.73 -3.54 19.53
C ARG A 297 -11.02 -4.02 20.79
N GLU A 298 -9.77 -4.43 20.67
CA GLU A 298 -9.08 -5.21 21.70
C GLU A 298 -7.88 -4.49 22.35
N TRP A 299 -7.46 -3.33 21.85
CA TRP A 299 -6.23 -2.64 22.29
C TRP A 299 -6.18 -2.39 23.80
N SER A 300 -7.31 -2.18 24.47
CA SER A 300 -7.38 -1.93 25.92
C SER A 300 -7.02 -3.16 26.76
N GLY A 301 -7.12 -4.36 26.19
CA GLY A 301 -6.66 -5.61 26.80
C GLY A 301 -5.19 -5.92 26.53
N CYS A 302 -4.53 -5.19 25.63
CA CYS A 302 -3.14 -5.43 25.27
C CYS A 302 -2.18 -4.61 26.17
N PRO A 303 -1.06 -5.19 26.62
CA PRO A 303 -0.03 -4.43 27.31
C PRO A 303 0.55 -3.32 26.41
N ALA A 304 0.68 -2.10 26.95
CA ALA A 304 1.21 -0.94 26.22
C ALA A 304 2.55 -1.23 25.52
N ILE A 305 3.45 -1.96 26.19
CA ILE A 305 4.76 -2.33 25.64
C ILE A 305 4.65 -3.26 24.42
N VAL A 306 3.66 -4.15 24.38
CA VAL A 306 3.44 -5.07 23.24
C VAL A 306 2.95 -4.29 22.03
N LEU A 307 2.07 -3.30 22.23
CA LEU A 307 1.56 -2.42 21.19
C LEU A 307 2.66 -1.52 20.60
N LEU A 308 3.46 -0.90 21.47
CA LEU A 308 4.63 -0.13 21.05
C LEU A 308 5.63 -1.00 20.30
N ALA A 309 6.00 -2.17 20.86
CA ALA A 309 6.92 -3.10 20.22
C ALA A 309 6.41 -3.54 18.85
N THR A 310 5.11 -3.83 18.71
CA THR A 310 4.47 -4.19 17.44
C THR A 310 4.60 -3.06 16.42
N GLY A 311 4.27 -1.82 16.80
CA GLY A 311 4.34 -0.67 15.89
C GLY A 311 5.77 -0.41 15.39
N PHE A 312 6.75 -0.42 16.29
CA PHE A 312 8.16 -0.24 15.93
C PHE A 312 8.73 -1.41 15.12
N ALA A 313 8.40 -2.65 15.51
CA ALA A 313 8.86 -3.83 14.78
C ALA A 313 8.31 -3.83 13.36
N LYS A 314 7.02 -3.53 13.17
CA LYS A 314 6.41 -3.48 11.82
C LYS A 314 6.96 -2.32 10.98
N ALA A 315 7.26 -1.17 11.59
CA ALA A 315 7.94 -0.05 10.93
C ALA A 315 9.33 -0.43 10.39
N ALA A 316 10.04 -1.37 11.04
CA ALA A 316 11.32 -1.90 10.57
C ALA A 316 11.16 -3.07 9.58
N ILE A 317 10.22 -3.99 9.84
CA ILE A 317 10.01 -5.21 9.04
C ILE A 317 9.49 -4.88 7.64
N THR A 318 8.60 -3.88 7.51
CA THR A 318 8.04 -3.48 6.21
C THR A 318 9.13 -3.13 5.18
N PRO A 319 10.03 -2.17 5.43
CA PRO A 319 11.10 -1.87 4.49
C PRO A 319 12.14 -3.00 4.35
N MET A 320 12.29 -3.86 5.37
CA MET A 320 13.09 -5.09 5.26
C MET A 320 12.51 -6.05 4.20
N CYS A 321 11.21 -6.35 4.30
CA CYS A 321 10.48 -7.18 3.35
C CYS A 321 10.65 -6.64 1.92
N LEU A 322 10.37 -5.35 1.72
CA LEU A 322 10.50 -4.71 0.41
C LEU A 322 11.93 -4.78 -0.14
N SER A 323 12.94 -4.52 0.69
CA SER A 323 14.34 -4.51 0.27
C SER A 323 14.90 -5.90 -0.04
N MET A 324 14.28 -6.94 0.52
CA MET A 324 14.74 -8.33 0.40
C MET A 324 13.83 -9.18 -0.50
N GLY A 325 12.99 -8.57 -1.33
CA GLY A 325 12.25 -9.26 -2.40
C GLY A 325 10.84 -9.73 -2.05
N TRP A 326 10.33 -9.41 -0.85
CA TRP A 326 8.89 -9.51 -0.57
C TRP A 326 8.23 -8.26 -1.14
N MET A 327 7.88 -8.31 -2.43
CA MET A 327 7.43 -7.14 -3.17
C MET A 327 5.98 -6.77 -2.83
N GLY A 328 5.74 -5.49 -2.59
CA GLY A 328 4.45 -4.91 -2.28
C GLY A 328 4.59 -3.42 -2.04
N GLY A 329 3.66 -2.82 -1.31
CA GLY A 329 3.80 -1.43 -0.86
C GLY A 329 4.00 -1.30 0.66
N ASP A 330 4.22 -0.08 1.14
CA ASP A 330 4.48 0.24 2.55
C ASP A 330 3.39 1.11 3.21
N PHE A 331 2.37 1.57 2.47
CA PHE A 331 1.36 2.49 3.02
C PHE A 331 0.52 1.83 4.11
N PHE A 332 -0.14 0.71 3.82
CA PHE A 332 -0.99 0.02 4.80
C PHE A 332 -0.21 -0.48 6.03
N PRO A 333 0.94 -1.15 5.89
CA PRO A 333 1.76 -1.53 7.04
C PRO A 333 2.23 -0.33 7.86
N SER A 334 2.51 0.80 7.22
CA SER A 334 2.94 2.02 7.92
C SER A 334 1.78 2.67 8.69
N ILE A 335 0.57 2.67 8.13
CA ILE A 335 -0.64 3.10 8.83
C ILE A 335 -0.83 2.24 10.08
N PHE A 336 -0.84 0.91 9.94
CA PHE A 336 -0.99 0.00 11.09
C PHE A 336 0.13 0.20 12.13
N SER A 337 1.37 0.38 11.69
CA SER A 337 2.49 0.61 12.60
C SER A 337 2.25 1.84 13.48
N GLY A 338 1.79 2.93 12.87
CA GLY A 338 1.42 4.15 13.57
C GLY A 338 0.23 3.97 14.51
N VAL A 339 -0.77 3.18 14.09
CA VAL A 339 -1.95 2.87 14.89
C VAL A 339 -1.59 2.05 16.13
N ALA A 340 -0.80 0.98 15.97
CA ALA A 340 -0.33 0.15 17.06
C ALA A 340 0.51 0.95 18.07
N ALA A 341 1.44 1.77 17.59
CA ALA A 341 2.23 2.64 18.45
C ALA A 341 1.36 3.68 19.18
N GLY A 342 0.39 4.28 18.48
CA GLY A 342 -0.55 5.24 19.06
C GLY A 342 -1.41 4.63 20.17
N TYR A 343 -1.97 3.44 19.96
CA TYR A 343 -2.68 2.72 21.02
C TYR A 343 -1.75 2.33 22.18
N GLY A 344 -0.50 1.97 21.90
CA GLY A 344 0.50 1.72 22.93
C GLY A 344 0.80 2.95 23.79
N LEU A 345 0.92 4.14 23.18
CA LEU A 345 1.06 5.40 23.90
C LEU A 345 -0.19 5.74 24.71
N ALA A 346 -1.38 5.50 24.15
CA ALA A 346 -2.63 5.71 24.86
C ALA A 346 -2.74 4.81 26.10
N ALA A 347 -2.42 3.52 25.95
CA ALA A 347 -2.39 2.56 27.05
C ALA A 347 -1.34 2.91 28.12
N LEU A 348 -0.20 3.48 27.72
CA LEU A 348 0.87 3.90 28.65
C LEU A 348 0.51 5.18 29.43
N THR A 349 -0.16 6.12 28.78
CA THR A 349 -0.38 7.49 29.32
C THR A 349 -1.78 7.70 29.90
N GLY A 350 -2.75 6.86 29.53
CA GLY A 350 -4.17 7.07 29.82
C GLY A 350 -4.79 8.24 29.04
N ALA A 351 -4.09 8.80 28.05
CA ALA A 351 -4.59 9.89 27.21
C ALA A 351 -5.63 9.40 26.19
N ASP A 352 -6.32 10.35 25.55
CA ASP A 352 -7.28 10.06 24.49
C ASP A 352 -6.65 9.19 23.38
N PRO A 353 -7.16 7.96 23.16
CA PRO A 353 -6.55 7.03 22.22
C PRO A 353 -6.67 7.51 20.78
N MET A 354 -7.75 8.20 20.41
CA MET A 354 -7.94 8.66 19.04
C MET A 354 -6.95 9.78 18.69
N LEU A 355 -6.67 10.70 19.61
CA LEU A 355 -5.62 11.70 19.45
C LEU A 355 -4.25 11.04 19.27
N MET A 356 -3.91 10.09 20.16
CA MET A 356 -2.63 9.38 20.13
C MET A 356 -2.41 8.64 18.81
N VAL A 357 -3.42 7.87 18.38
CA VAL A 357 -3.42 7.13 17.11
C VAL A 357 -3.34 8.09 15.93
N THR A 358 -4.16 9.15 15.91
CA THR A 358 -4.21 10.12 14.80
C THR A 358 -2.87 10.82 14.62
N VAL A 359 -2.30 11.38 15.68
CA VAL A 359 -1.05 12.15 15.62
C VAL A 359 0.13 11.24 15.29
N THR A 360 0.27 10.10 15.97
CA THR A 360 1.39 9.18 15.76
C THR A 360 1.38 8.62 14.34
N THR A 361 0.22 8.14 13.87
CA THR A 361 0.07 7.60 12.52
C THR A 361 0.36 8.65 11.45
N THR A 362 -0.21 9.85 11.61
CA THR A 362 -0.07 10.92 10.62
C THR A 362 1.38 11.41 10.53
N ALA A 363 2.03 11.66 11.67
CA ALA A 363 3.42 12.10 11.69
C ALA A 363 4.37 11.04 11.15
N PHE A 364 4.16 9.76 11.52
CA PHE A 364 5.00 8.66 11.04
C PHE A 364 4.87 8.48 9.53
N LEU A 365 3.63 8.38 9.02
CA LEU A 365 3.38 8.19 7.59
C LEU A 365 3.89 9.39 6.77
N ALA A 366 3.68 10.63 7.23
CA ALA A 366 4.24 11.81 6.57
C ALA A 366 5.78 11.85 6.62
N GLY A 367 6.38 11.34 7.70
CA GLY A 367 7.82 11.17 7.83
C GLY A 367 8.39 10.20 6.81
N VAL A 368 7.71 9.06 6.58
CA VAL A 368 8.10 8.05 5.58
C VAL A 368 7.88 8.54 4.15
N THR A 369 6.69 9.06 3.83
CA THR A 369 6.34 9.46 2.45
C THR A 369 6.99 10.77 2.02
N ARG A 370 7.37 11.62 2.99
CA ARG A 370 7.86 13.00 2.78
C ARG A 370 6.88 13.88 1.99
N LYS A 371 5.60 13.48 1.93
CA LYS A 371 4.55 14.13 1.14
C LYS A 371 3.33 14.39 2.03
N PRO A 372 3.26 15.55 2.73
CA PRO A 372 2.22 15.80 3.72
C PRO A 372 0.82 15.82 3.11
N LEU A 373 0.66 16.35 1.89
CA LEU A 373 -0.64 16.36 1.19
C LEU A 373 -1.13 14.97 0.84
N LEU A 374 -0.24 14.09 0.35
CA LEU A 374 -0.56 12.70 0.06
C LEU A 374 -0.98 11.97 1.33
N THR A 375 -0.22 12.15 2.42
CA THR A 375 -0.56 11.56 3.72
C THR A 375 -1.93 12.03 4.21
N LEU A 376 -2.24 13.32 4.13
CA LEU A 376 -3.55 13.85 4.53
C LEU A 376 -4.69 13.30 3.66
N ALA A 377 -4.49 13.20 2.34
CA ALA A 377 -5.48 12.69 1.42
C ALA A 377 -5.85 11.21 1.70
N ILE A 378 -4.87 10.41 2.14
CA ILE A 378 -5.09 9.01 2.54
C ILE A 378 -5.72 8.95 3.93
N LEU A 379 -5.19 9.70 4.89
CA LEU A 379 -5.60 9.57 6.29
C LEU A 379 -6.93 10.22 6.63
N ILE A 380 -7.42 11.20 5.85
CA ILE A 380 -8.75 11.79 6.06
C ILE A 380 -9.89 10.78 5.88
N LEU A 381 -9.59 9.65 5.24
CA LEU A 381 -10.50 8.54 5.03
C LEU A 381 -10.56 7.61 6.25
N CYS A 382 -9.43 7.53 6.96
CA CYS A 382 -9.30 6.69 8.15
C CYS A 382 -9.80 7.43 9.38
N PHE A 383 -9.41 8.70 9.52
CA PHE A 383 -9.57 9.48 10.75
C PHE A 383 -10.74 10.46 10.70
N PRO A 384 -11.33 10.81 11.85
CA PRO A 384 -12.51 11.67 11.90
C PRO A 384 -12.18 13.12 11.52
N ALA A 385 -13.15 13.82 10.94
CA ALA A 385 -12.99 15.21 10.51
C ALA A 385 -12.65 16.19 11.65
N ASN A 386 -13.06 15.88 12.90
CA ASN A 386 -12.71 16.70 14.07
C ASN A 386 -11.23 16.57 14.47
N GLY A 387 -10.50 15.60 13.91
CA GLY A 387 -9.04 15.46 14.05
C GLY A 387 -8.23 16.17 12.96
N LEU A 388 -8.88 16.82 11.98
CA LEU A 388 -8.20 17.33 10.79
C LEU A 388 -7.09 18.36 11.10
N ILE A 389 -7.28 19.20 12.12
CA ILE A 389 -6.26 20.16 12.56
C ILE A 389 -5.02 19.40 13.07
N TRP A 390 -5.21 18.39 13.92
CA TRP A 390 -4.12 17.58 14.47
C TRP A 390 -3.41 16.78 13.40
N MET A 391 -4.16 16.22 12.45
CA MET A 391 -3.59 15.57 11.29
C MET A 391 -2.76 16.55 10.45
N GLY A 392 -3.28 17.74 10.16
CA GLY A 392 -2.57 18.76 9.39
C GLY A 392 -1.24 19.14 10.03
N VAL A 393 -1.25 19.44 11.33
CA VAL A 393 -0.04 19.77 12.10
C VAL A 393 0.93 18.58 12.12
N ALA A 394 0.46 17.37 12.44
CA ALA A 394 1.28 16.18 12.48
C ALA A 394 1.89 15.84 11.11
N ALA A 395 1.15 16.04 10.02
CA ALA A 395 1.63 15.78 8.66
C ALA A 395 2.75 16.74 8.26
N VAL A 396 2.59 18.03 8.55
CA VAL A 396 3.62 19.05 8.29
C VAL A 396 4.87 18.78 9.12
N ILE A 397 4.70 18.55 10.44
CA ILE A 397 5.83 18.21 11.32
C ILE A 397 6.52 16.96 10.81
N GLY A 398 5.75 15.89 10.55
CA GLY A 398 6.26 14.60 10.10
C GLY A 398 7.09 14.70 8.82
N ALA A 399 6.55 15.37 7.79
CA ALA A 399 7.24 15.59 6.53
C ALA A 399 8.45 16.53 6.65
N ALA A 400 8.49 17.40 7.67
CA ALA A 400 9.60 18.31 7.92
C ALA A 400 10.71 17.71 8.80
N MET A 401 10.49 16.56 9.43
CA MET A 401 11.46 15.97 10.37
C MET A 401 12.83 15.76 9.70
N PRO A 402 13.94 16.12 10.37
CA PRO A 402 15.26 15.98 9.78
C PRO A 402 15.63 14.51 9.66
N LEU A 403 16.08 14.10 8.48
CA LEU A 403 16.63 12.77 8.27
C LEU A 403 18.15 12.86 8.11
N PRO A 404 18.91 11.83 8.53
CA PRO A 404 20.35 11.79 8.31
C PRO A 404 20.68 11.94 6.82
N SER A 405 21.82 12.57 6.48
CA SER A 405 22.27 12.83 5.09
C SER A 405 22.30 11.61 4.16
N PHE A 406 22.23 10.40 4.72
CA PHE A 406 22.24 9.14 3.99
C PHE A 406 20.86 8.67 3.51
N SER A 407 19.76 9.35 3.90
CA SER A 407 18.39 9.03 3.48
C SER A 407 17.94 9.76 2.20
N SER A 408 18.68 10.79 1.77
CA SER A 408 18.39 11.56 0.54
C SER A 408 18.86 10.86 -0.75
N LEU A 409 19.60 9.75 -0.63
CA LEU A 409 20.12 8.98 -1.77
C LEU A 409 19.10 8.00 -2.38
N ASP A 410 17.94 7.83 -1.73
CA ASP A 410 16.87 6.93 -2.18
C ASP A 410 16.19 7.40 -3.49
N GLY A 411 16.43 8.65 -3.94
CA GLY A 411 15.93 9.16 -5.22
C GLY A 411 16.81 8.80 -6.44
N ALA A 412 18.00 8.25 -6.25
CA ALA A 412 18.98 8.06 -7.34
C ALA A 412 19.43 6.60 -7.55
N ALA A 413 19.09 5.67 -6.65
CA ALA A 413 19.64 4.31 -6.65
C ALA A 413 18.65 3.18 -6.99
N ASP A 414 17.38 3.49 -7.26
CA ASP A 414 16.35 2.48 -7.58
C ASP A 414 16.33 2.17 -9.09
N ALA A 415 17.40 1.53 -9.56
CA ALA A 415 17.36 0.64 -10.71
C ALA A 415 18.54 -0.35 -10.64
N PRO A 416 18.34 -1.60 -10.21
CA PRO A 416 19.18 -2.67 -10.74
C PRO A 416 18.88 -2.74 -12.23
N SER A 417 19.77 -2.19 -13.06
CA SER A 417 19.79 -2.48 -14.49
C SER A 417 20.07 -3.97 -14.64
N ILE A 418 19.02 -4.77 -14.81
CA ILE A 418 19.19 -6.09 -15.41
C ILE A 418 19.61 -5.78 -16.84
N ALA A 419 20.90 -6.03 -17.12
CA ALA A 419 21.41 -5.99 -18.47
C ALA A 419 20.48 -6.83 -19.33
N SER A 420 19.83 -6.19 -20.31
CA SER A 420 19.30 -6.90 -21.46
C SER A 420 20.50 -7.55 -22.13
N ASP A 421 20.65 -8.85 -21.95
CA ASP A 421 21.56 -9.67 -22.72
C ASP A 421 20.99 -9.75 -24.14
N GLU A 422 21.12 -8.65 -24.89
CA GLU A 422 21.07 -8.67 -26.35
C GLU A 422 22.45 -9.17 -26.81
N GLY A 423 22.54 -10.49 -26.99
CA GLY A 423 23.73 -11.18 -27.44
C GLY A 423 23.42 -12.27 -28.45
N VAL A 424 23.24 -11.83 -29.71
CA VAL A 424 23.29 -12.58 -31.00
C VAL A 424 22.11 -13.49 -31.35
#